data_AF-A0A2M7TIH1-F1
#
_entry.id   AF-A0A2M7TIH1-F1
#
_cell.length_a   1.000
_cell.length_b   1.000
_cell.length_c   1.000
_cell.angle_alpha   90.00
_cell.angle_beta   90.00
_cell.angle_gamma   90.00
#
_symmetry.space_group_name_H-M   'P 1'
#
loop_
_entity.id
_entity.type
_entity.pdbx_description
1 polymer ?
#
loop_
_entity_poly.entity_id
_entity_poly.type
_entity_poly.pdbx_seq_one_letter_code
_entity_poly.pdbx_strand_id
1 'polypeptide(L)'
;MNIIRNAIQHITRSPLQSISVVSILALTFLIGQLFVTVTVGSGRILSYYENRPQVMIFFKDEVLEDQILQIKAELEKDPTVEQVSYISKEQAVEIYKERSLRLFPDKPELLEFVTADMLPASLGVSATSVDTLYKISDDFQNNQFVESAIFQEDLVKELTRFIDALRIAGAIVIAILLFTAIMLMMVVVSHNIRSFGSEIEVMRLVGAGSWYIRWPFVIDSIIFALISSTIATLGQYLLLPAVKSFSLNFIAAVDIIPNQNEYILYLYGATLVFGVVFTSLISLIATWRKVRI
;
A
#
# COMPACT_ATOMS: atom_id res chain seq x y z
N MET A 1 -24.93 37.13 13.28
CA MET A 1 -25.35 35.71 13.43
C MET A 1 -24.16 34.85 13.02
N ASN A 2 -23.51 34.14 13.97
CA ASN A 2 -22.27 33.41 13.68
C ASN A 2 -22.57 32.08 12.98
N ILE A 3 -22.17 31.94 11.71
CA ILE A 3 -22.40 30.74 10.88
C ILE A 3 -21.82 29.48 11.53
N ILE A 4 -20.63 29.60 12.14
CA ILE A 4 -19.95 28.51 12.87
C ILE A 4 -20.77 28.06 14.10
N ARG A 5 -21.40 29.00 14.80
CA ARG A 5 -22.23 28.67 15.98
C ARG A 5 -23.46 27.87 15.58
N ASN A 6 -24.09 28.23 14.47
CA ASN A 6 -25.26 27.51 13.96
C ASN A 6 -24.89 26.09 13.52
N ALA A 7 -23.74 25.93 12.85
CA ALA A 7 -23.20 24.62 12.48
C ALA A 7 -23.00 23.70 13.71
N ILE A 8 -22.30 24.21 14.73
CA ILE A 8 -22.10 23.46 15.99
C ILE A 8 -23.44 23.14 16.69
N GLN A 9 -24.41 24.05 16.63
CA GLN A 9 -25.76 23.81 17.16
C GLN A 9 -26.51 22.70 16.40
N HIS A 10 -26.33 22.57 15.08
CA HIS A 10 -26.89 21.44 14.34
C HIS A 10 -26.33 20.11 14.82
N ILE A 11 -25.00 20.02 14.96
CA ILE A 11 -24.29 18.80 15.37
C ILE A 11 -24.74 18.35 16.78
N THR A 12 -24.86 19.30 17.70
CA THR A 12 -25.18 19.04 19.12
C THR A 12 -26.65 18.75 19.37
N ARG A 13 -27.57 19.25 18.52
CA ARG A 13 -29.01 18.98 18.66
C ARG A 13 -29.41 17.58 18.16
N SER A 14 -28.62 16.95 17.30
CA SER A 14 -28.88 15.60 16.77
C SER A 14 -27.65 14.69 16.89
N PRO A 15 -27.21 14.33 18.11
CA PRO A 15 -25.92 13.67 18.34
C PRO A 15 -25.82 12.28 17.70
N LEU A 16 -26.91 11.51 17.68
CA LEU A 16 -26.92 10.17 17.08
C LEU A 16 -26.58 10.20 15.59
N GLN A 17 -27.12 11.15 14.83
CA GLN A 17 -26.85 11.27 13.40
C GLN A 17 -25.41 11.71 13.15
N SER A 18 -24.92 12.68 13.92
CA SER A 18 -23.54 13.16 13.87
C SER A 18 -22.55 12.02 14.14
N ILE A 19 -22.83 11.19 15.16
CA ILE A 19 -22.00 10.02 15.49
C ILE A 19 -22.00 9.01 14.34
N SER A 20 -23.16 8.69 13.75
CA SER A 20 -23.23 7.75 12.62
C SER A 20 -22.41 8.22 11.42
N VAL A 21 -22.48 9.51 11.09
CA VAL A 21 -21.71 10.11 9.99
C VAL A 21 -20.22 10.07 10.27
N VAL A 22 -19.81 10.50 11.46
CA VAL A 22 -18.39 10.48 11.86
C VAL A 22 -17.85 9.07 11.87
N SER A 23 -18.57 8.08 12.38
CA SER A 23 -18.15 6.68 12.40
C SER A 23 -17.97 6.10 10.99
N ILE A 24 -18.93 6.33 10.09
CA ILE A 24 -18.85 5.81 8.72
C ILE A 24 -17.75 6.50 7.91
N LEU A 25 -17.59 7.82 8.05
CA LEU A 25 -16.49 8.55 7.42
C LEU A 25 -15.13 8.14 8.00
N ALA A 26 -15.02 7.99 9.32
CA ALA A 26 -13.79 7.55 9.97
C ALA A 26 -13.40 6.14 9.51
N LEU A 27 -14.36 5.22 9.42
CA LEU A 27 -14.12 3.87 8.90
C LEU A 27 -13.70 3.88 7.43
N THR A 28 -14.37 4.70 6.61
CA THR A 28 -14.05 4.85 5.17
C THR A 28 -12.64 5.38 4.98
N PHE A 29 -12.27 6.43 5.73
CA PHE A 29 -10.93 7.02 5.68
C PHE A 29 -9.87 6.07 6.24
N LEU A 30 -10.16 5.36 7.34
CA LEU A 30 -9.25 4.39 7.93
C LEU A 30 -8.95 3.24 6.97
N ILE A 31 -9.99 2.66 6.34
CA ILE A 31 -9.82 1.59 5.35
C ILE A 31 -9.06 2.12 4.13
N GLY A 32 -9.36 3.33 3.67
CA GLY A 32 -8.63 3.97 2.57
C GLY A 32 -7.15 4.19 2.89
N GLN A 33 -6.83 4.70 4.08
CA GLN A 33 -5.46 4.89 4.55
C GLN A 33 -4.70 3.57 4.64
N LEU A 34 -5.31 2.53 5.25
CA LEU A 34 -4.72 1.19 5.34
C LEU A 34 -4.45 0.61 3.95
N PHE A 35 -5.39 0.77 3.01
CA PHE A 35 -5.21 0.31 1.64
C PHE A 35 -4.04 1.01 0.93
N VAL A 36 -3.88 2.33 1.11
CA VAL A 36 -2.73 3.07 0.56
C VAL A 36 -1.43 2.55 1.18
N THR A 37 -1.41 2.28 2.49
CA THR A 37 -0.24 1.68 3.17
C THR A 37 0.09 0.30 2.65
N VAL A 38 -0.90 -0.57 2.47
CA VAL A 38 -0.71 -1.90 1.90
C VAL A 38 -0.22 -1.81 0.44
N THR A 39 -0.75 -0.87 -0.34
CA THR A 39 -0.37 -0.70 -1.75
C THR A 39 1.07 -0.20 -1.90
N VAL A 40 1.46 0.82 -1.13
CA VAL A 40 2.84 1.33 -1.11
C VAL A 40 3.79 0.27 -0.56
N GLY A 41 3.38 -0.43 0.50
CA GLY A 41 4.19 -1.46 1.13
C GLY A 41 4.40 -2.69 0.25
N SER A 42 3.34 -3.19 -0.39
CA SER A 42 3.42 -4.30 -1.35
C SER A 42 4.27 -3.96 -2.56
N GLY A 43 4.22 -2.72 -3.06
CA GLY A 43 5.11 -2.26 -4.13
C GLY A 43 6.59 -2.37 -3.75
N ARG A 44 6.96 -1.96 -2.53
CA ARG A 44 8.35 -2.09 -2.04
C ARG A 44 8.79 -3.54 -1.85
N ILE A 45 7.89 -4.38 -1.32
CA ILE A 45 8.16 -5.82 -1.19
C ILE A 45 8.37 -6.41 -2.57
N LEU A 46 7.49 -6.11 -3.53
CA LEU A 46 7.60 -6.61 -4.90
C LEU A 46 8.93 -6.17 -5.53
N SER A 47 9.28 -4.88 -5.47
CA SER A 47 10.57 -4.38 -5.97
C SER A 47 11.77 -5.01 -5.27
N TYR A 48 11.68 -5.34 -3.98
CA TYR A 48 12.75 -6.05 -3.26
C TYR A 48 12.96 -7.48 -3.78
N TYR A 49 11.88 -8.18 -4.15
CA TYR A 49 11.96 -9.53 -4.74
C TYR A 49 12.23 -9.50 -6.26
N GLU A 50 11.84 -8.44 -6.96
CA GLU A 50 12.21 -8.18 -8.37
C GLU A 50 13.71 -7.95 -8.53
N ASN A 51 14.31 -7.15 -7.65
CA ASN A 51 15.72 -6.77 -7.72
C ASN A 51 16.70 -7.82 -7.15
N ARG A 52 16.22 -9.00 -6.74
CA ARG A 52 17.07 -10.13 -6.35
C ARG A 52 17.38 -10.97 -7.60
N PRO A 53 18.53 -11.69 -7.66
CA PRO A 53 18.76 -12.64 -8.74
C PRO A 53 17.60 -13.64 -8.81
N GLN A 54 16.84 -13.56 -9.90
CA GLN A 54 15.63 -14.38 -10.07
C GLN A 54 15.96 -15.70 -10.77
N VAL A 55 17.05 -15.71 -11.55
CA VAL A 55 17.66 -16.91 -12.14
C VAL A 55 19.03 -17.13 -11.51
N MET A 56 19.25 -18.34 -10.99
CA MET A 56 20.56 -18.81 -10.56
C MET A 56 21.07 -19.84 -11.55
N ILE A 57 22.15 -19.50 -12.27
CA ILE A 57 22.83 -20.39 -13.22
C ILE A 57 23.99 -21.04 -12.47
N PHE A 58 23.88 -22.33 -12.18
CA PHE A 58 24.93 -23.12 -11.54
C PHE A 58 25.82 -23.77 -12.60
N PHE A 59 27.13 -23.58 -12.48
CA PHE A 59 28.11 -24.13 -13.41
C PHE A 59 28.61 -25.48 -12.94
N LYS A 60 28.98 -26.33 -13.90
CA LYS A 60 29.67 -27.59 -13.60
C LYS A 60 31.04 -27.31 -13.00
N ASP A 61 31.53 -28.21 -12.17
CA ASP A 61 32.83 -28.09 -11.50
C ASP A 61 34.03 -27.96 -12.44
N GLU A 62 33.90 -28.44 -13.68
CA GLU A 62 34.95 -28.44 -14.70
C GLU A 62 35.15 -27.08 -15.40
N VAL A 63 34.25 -26.11 -15.17
CA VAL A 63 34.27 -24.80 -15.83
C VAL A 63 35.25 -23.87 -15.13
N LEU A 64 36.15 -23.26 -15.91
CA LEU A 64 37.12 -22.29 -15.38
C LEU A 64 36.44 -20.95 -15.08
N GLU A 65 36.88 -20.28 -14.01
CA GLU A 65 36.36 -18.96 -13.61
C GLU A 65 36.37 -17.93 -14.74
N ASP A 66 37.44 -17.91 -15.55
CA ASP A 66 37.54 -17.02 -16.72
C ASP A 66 36.40 -17.23 -17.74
N GLN A 67 35.93 -18.47 -17.90
CA GLN A 67 34.81 -18.79 -18.80
C GLN A 67 33.48 -18.31 -18.20
N ILE A 68 33.31 -18.43 -16.88
CA ILE A 68 32.13 -17.92 -16.17
C ILE A 68 32.08 -16.38 -16.28
N LEU A 69 33.22 -15.71 -16.14
CA LEU A 69 33.33 -14.26 -16.27
C LEU A 69 33.07 -13.78 -17.71
N GLN A 70 33.43 -14.57 -18.72
CA GLN A 70 33.05 -14.28 -20.12
C GLN A 70 31.54 -14.36 -20.32
N ILE A 71 30.89 -15.42 -19.81
CA ILE A 71 29.43 -15.58 -19.87
C ILE A 71 28.73 -14.43 -19.13
N LYS A 72 29.25 -14.04 -17.96
CA LYS A 72 28.78 -12.86 -17.23
C LYS A 72 28.83 -11.60 -18.10
N ALA A 73 29.97 -11.33 -18.74
CA ALA A 73 30.15 -10.15 -19.57
C ALA A 73 29.27 -10.17 -20.84
N GLU A 74 28.85 -11.34 -21.31
CA GLU A 74 27.88 -11.49 -22.40
C GLU A 74 26.46 -11.17 -21.94
N LEU A 75 26.06 -11.69 -20.78
CA LEU A 75 24.77 -11.38 -20.16
C LEU A 75 24.63 -9.89 -19.81
N GLU A 76 25.69 -9.24 -19.34
CA GLU A 76 25.69 -7.80 -19.02
C GLU A 76 25.53 -6.90 -20.26
N LYS A 77 25.72 -7.42 -21.48
CA LYS A 77 25.50 -6.67 -22.73
C LYS A 77 24.04 -6.68 -23.16
N ASP A 78 23.22 -7.58 -22.63
CA ASP A 78 21.80 -7.62 -22.94
C ASP A 78 21.08 -6.44 -22.26
N PRO A 79 20.45 -5.53 -23.02
CA PRO A 79 19.76 -4.36 -22.45
C PRO A 79 18.57 -4.72 -21.56
N THR A 80 18.10 -5.97 -21.60
CA THR A 80 17.01 -6.46 -20.75
C THR A 80 17.49 -6.98 -19.40
N VAL A 81 18.80 -7.23 -19.24
CA VAL A 81 19.45 -7.68 -17.99
C VAL A 81 19.84 -6.46 -17.16
N GLU A 82 19.41 -6.43 -15.90
CA GLU A 82 19.71 -5.31 -14.98
C GLU A 82 20.98 -5.56 -14.18
N GLN A 83 21.20 -6.80 -13.74
CA GLN A 83 22.32 -7.15 -12.90
C GLN A 83 22.74 -8.61 -13.09
N VAL A 84 24.05 -8.84 -13.13
CA VAL A 84 24.65 -10.17 -13.08
C VAL A 84 25.66 -10.23 -11.93
N SER A 85 25.43 -11.10 -10.95
CA SER A 85 26.30 -11.30 -9.81
C SER A 85 27.01 -12.65 -9.90
N TYR A 86 28.33 -12.65 -9.86
CA TYR A 86 29.10 -13.88 -9.70
C TYR A 86 29.21 -14.25 -8.23
N ILE A 87 28.97 -15.52 -7.94
CA ILE A 87 29.09 -16.12 -6.62
C ILE A 87 30.08 -17.27 -6.76
N SER A 88 31.26 -17.10 -6.17
CA SER A 88 32.28 -18.16 -6.12
C SER A 88 31.84 -19.31 -5.20
N LYS A 89 32.55 -20.44 -5.27
CA LYS A 89 32.27 -21.60 -4.40
C LYS A 89 32.43 -21.24 -2.92
N GLU A 90 33.43 -20.44 -2.59
CA GLU A 90 33.70 -19.96 -1.23
C GLU A 90 32.57 -19.03 -0.74
N GLN A 91 32.12 -18.10 -1.59
CA GLN A 91 31.00 -17.22 -1.28
C GLN A 91 29.69 -18.00 -1.12
N ALA A 92 29.48 -19.05 -1.91
CA ALA A 92 28.32 -19.92 -1.79
C ALA A 92 28.26 -20.60 -0.40
N VAL A 93 29.41 -21.03 0.14
CA VAL A 93 29.51 -21.60 1.50
C VAL A 93 29.16 -20.56 2.56
N GLU A 94 29.65 -19.33 2.44
CA GLU A 94 29.33 -18.25 3.38
C GLU A 94 27.83 -17.92 3.38
N ILE A 95 27.23 -17.77 2.19
CA ILE A 95 25.79 -17.51 2.03
C ILE A 95 24.97 -18.66 2.62
N TYR A 96 25.37 -19.92 2.39
CA TYR A 96 24.70 -21.09 2.93
C TYR A 96 24.73 -21.11 4.46
N LYS A 97 25.90 -20.84 5.06
CA LYS A 97 26.06 -20.77 6.52
C LYS A 97 25.19 -19.67 7.11
N GLU A 98 25.22 -18.46 6.55
CA GLU A 98 24.44 -17.32 7.05
C GLU A 98 22.93 -17.59 7.00
N ARG A 99 22.41 -18.11 5.88
CA ARG A 99 20.98 -18.43 5.74
C ARG A 99 20.55 -19.52 6.71
N SER A 100 21.36 -20.56 6.86
CA SER A 100 21.00 -21.70 7.69
C SER A 100 21.05 -21.36 9.19
N LEU A 101 21.97 -20.49 9.62
CA LEU A 101 21.98 -19.93 10.98
C LEU A 101 20.72 -19.12 11.30
N ARG A 102 20.12 -18.45 10.30
CA ARG A 102 18.84 -17.73 10.48
C ARG A 102 17.64 -18.66 10.57
N LEU A 103 17.61 -19.75 9.79
CA LEU A 103 16.50 -20.71 9.82
C LEU A 103 16.57 -21.69 10.99
N PHE A 104 17.78 -22.08 11.42
CA PHE A 104 18.02 -23.08 12.46
C PHE A 104 19.00 -22.54 13.52
N PRO A 105 18.61 -21.51 14.29
CA PRO A 105 19.47 -20.92 15.32
C PRO A 105 19.94 -21.92 16.38
N ASP A 106 19.20 -23.03 16.59
CA ASP A 106 19.47 -24.03 17.62
C ASP A 106 20.37 -25.19 17.15
N LYS A 107 20.84 -25.21 15.89
CA LYS A 107 21.64 -26.33 15.33
C LYS A 107 22.84 -25.86 14.47
N PRO A 108 23.78 -25.08 15.03
CA PRO A 108 24.95 -24.60 14.29
C PRO A 108 25.88 -25.73 13.82
N GLU A 109 25.90 -26.87 14.52
CA GLU A 109 26.77 -28.02 14.24
C GLU A 109 26.50 -28.68 12.87
N LEU A 110 25.29 -28.53 12.32
CA LEU A 110 24.96 -29.07 10.99
C LEU A 110 25.62 -28.29 9.83
N LEU A 111 26.21 -27.13 10.11
CA LEU A 111 26.73 -26.18 9.12
C LEU A 111 28.24 -26.24 8.94
N GLU A 112 28.95 -26.97 9.81
CA GLU A 112 30.40 -27.10 9.73
C GLU A 112 30.87 -28.06 8.64
N PHE A 113 29.98 -28.93 8.14
CA PHE A 113 30.33 -29.99 7.20
C PHE A 113 30.21 -29.61 5.71
N VAL A 114 29.75 -28.39 5.39
CA VAL A 114 29.64 -27.94 4.00
C VAL A 114 30.94 -27.26 3.56
N THR A 115 31.64 -27.88 2.61
CA THR A 115 32.86 -27.36 1.98
C THR A 115 32.57 -26.75 0.61
N ALA A 116 33.50 -25.93 0.11
CA ALA A 116 33.38 -25.25 -1.18
C ALA A 116 33.22 -26.23 -2.36
N ASP A 117 33.84 -27.41 -2.27
CA ASP A 117 33.75 -28.45 -3.30
C ASP A 117 32.36 -29.08 -3.41
N MET A 118 31.46 -28.84 -2.43
CA MET A 118 30.09 -29.37 -2.44
C MET A 118 29.08 -28.37 -3.02
N LEU A 119 29.50 -27.14 -3.34
CA LEU A 119 28.64 -26.08 -3.85
C LEU A 119 29.17 -25.55 -5.19
N PRO A 120 28.38 -25.62 -6.27
CA PRO A 120 28.81 -25.12 -7.57
C PRO A 120 28.92 -23.59 -7.56
N ALA A 121 29.84 -23.07 -8.37
CA ALA A 121 29.90 -21.64 -8.66
C ALA A 121 28.62 -21.23 -9.42
N SER A 122 28.17 -19.99 -9.24
CA SER A 122 26.92 -19.55 -9.87
C SER A 122 26.93 -18.10 -10.35
N LEU A 123 26.13 -17.84 -11.37
CA LEU A 123 25.73 -16.49 -11.77
C LEU A 123 24.28 -16.26 -11.36
N GLY A 124 24.07 -15.24 -10.55
CA GLY A 124 22.75 -14.71 -10.25
C GLY A 124 22.38 -13.62 -11.25
N VAL A 125 21.28 -13.80 -11.98
CA VAL A 125 20.81 -12.87 -13.02
C VAL A 125 19.49 -12.22 -12.59
N SER A 126 19.41 -10.90 -12.73
CA SER A 126 18.19 -10.09 -12.59
C SER A 126 17.91 -9.38 -13.91
N ALA A 127 16.63 -9.30 -14.31
CA ALA A 127 16.22 -8.67 -15.55
C ALA A 127 14.96 -7.84 -15.35
N THR A 128 14.73 -6.93 -16.29
CA THR A 128 13.59 -6.00 -16.31
C THR A 128 12.22 -6.68 -16.41
N SER A 129 12.16 -7.94 -16.84
CA SER A 129 10.90 -8.67 -16.98
C SER A 129 11.02 -10.16 -16.66
N VAL A 130 9.95 -10.72 -16.12
CA VAL A 130 9.80 -12.16 -15.84
C VAL A 130 9.94 -13.00 -17.12
N ASP A 131 9.43 -12.50 -18.26
CA ASP A 131 9.51 -13.19 -19.55
C ASP A 131 10.96 -13.28 -20.06
N THR A 132 11.78 -12.25 -19.82
CA THR A 132 13.22 -12.28 -20.14
C THR A 132 13.94 -13.34 -19.32
N LEU A 133 13.64 -13.43 -18.04
CA LEU A 133 14.28 -14.40 -17.14
C LEU A 133 13.93 -15.83 -17.49
N TYR A 134 12.69 -16.08 -17.93
CA TYR A 134 12.30 -17.39 -18.45
C TYR A 134 13.14 -17.80 -19.66
N LYS A 135 13.34 -16.88 -20.63
CA LYS A 135 14.19 -17.14 -21.79
C LYS A 135 15.64 -17.41 -21.40
N ILE A 136 16.21 -16.59 -20.52
CA ILE A 136 17.58 -16.80 -20.02
C ILE A 136 17.69 -18.17 -19.33
N SER A 137 16.72 -18.53 -18.49
CA SER A 137 16.73 -19.84 -17.84
C SER A 137 16.68 -20.99 -18.86
N ASP A 138 15.79 -20.92 -19.86
CA ASP A 138 15.62 -21.96 -20.89
C ASP A 138 16.86 -22.09 -21.80
N ASP A 139 17.45 -20.96 -22.21
CA ASP A 139 18.66 -20.91 -23.03
C ASP A 139 19.86 -21.54 -22.29
N PHE A 140 20.00 -21.26 -20.99
CA PHE A 140 21.09 -21.80 -20.19
C PHE A 140 20.84 -23.20 -19.64
N GLN A 141 19.59 -23.68 -19.59
CA GLN A 141 19.25 -25.03 -19.13
C GLN A 141 19.87 -26.12 -20.02
N ASN A 142 20.07 -25.83 -21.31
CA ASN A 142 20.66 -26.75 -22.28
C ASN A 142 22.14 -26.45 -22.59
N ASN A 143 22.77 -25.51 -21.89
CA ASN A 143 24.15 -25.11 -22.15
C ASN A 143 25.15 -26.14 -21.60
N GLN A 144 26.18 -26.47 -22.39
CA GLN A 144 27.20 -27.46 -22.03
C GLN A 144 27.97 -27.14 -20.73
N PHE A 145 28.10 -25.86 -20.37
CA PHE A 145 28.83 -25.38 -19.18
C PHE A 145 27.96 -25.29 -17.93
N VAL A 146 26.63 -25.37 -18.09
CA VAL A 146 25.67 -25.21 -17.00
C VAL A 146 25.25 -26.57 -16.47
N GLU A 147 25.21 -26.69 -15.15
CA GLU A 147 24.71 -27.88 -14.46
C GLU A 147 23.21 -27.76 -14.20
N SER A 148 22.75 -26.59 -13.75
CA SER A 148 21.33 -26.28 -13.64
C SER A 148 21.09 -24.77 -13.69
N ALA A 149 20.01 -24.37 -14.36
CA ALA A 149 19.47 -23.02 -14.28
C ALA A 149 18.17 -23.07 -13.47
N ILE A 150 18.19 -22.51 -12.26
CA ILE A 150 17.03 -22.49 -11.38
C ILE A 150 16.39 -21.11 -11.48
N PHE A 151 15.23 -21.05 -12.12
CA PHE A 151 14.37 -19.88 -12.12
C PHE A 151 13.38 -19.98 -10.96
N GLN A 152 13.39 -19.01 -10.04
CA GLN A 152 12.43 -18.95 -8.93
C GLN A 152 11.13 -18.25 -9.37
N GLU A 153 10.56 -18.69 -10.51
CA GLU A 153 9.36 -18.10 -11.14
C GLU A 153 8.17 -18.02 -10.19
N ASP A 154 7.93 -19.11 -9.46
CA ASP A 154 6.67 -19.35 -8.78
C ASP A 154 6.42 -18.32 -7.69
N LEU A 155 7.45 -17.96 -6.93
CA LEU A 155 7.30 -17.06 -5.79
C LEU A 155 6.95 -15.63 -6.22
N VAL A 156 7.61 -15.09 -7.25
CA VAL A 156 7.39 -13.70 -7.69
C VAL A 156 6.06 -13.58 -8.44
N LYS A 157 5.73 -14.56 -9.28
CA LYS A 157 4.49 -14.59 -10.04
C LYS A 157 3.27 -14.79 -9.15
N GLU A 158 3.35 -15.70 -8.17
CA GLU A 158 2.29 -15.88 -7.17
C GLU A 158 2.15 -14.64 -6.29
N LEU A 159 3.25 -14.04 -5.84
CA LEU A 159 3.24 -12.81 -5.05
C LEU A 159 2.60 -11.65 -5.83
N THR A 160 2.96 -11.48 -7.10
CA THR A 160 2.39 -10.44 -7.96
C THR A 160 0.89 -10.63 -8.14
N ARG A 161 0.45 -11.85 -8.46
CA ARG A 161 -0.99 -12.19 -8.57
C ARG A 161 -1.75 -11.92 -7.28
N PHE A 162 -1.14 -12.25 -6.14
CA PHE A 162 -1.73 -11.99 -4.83
C PHE A 162 -1.85 -10.48 -4.54
N ILE A 163 -0.80 -9.70 -4.82
CA ILE A 163 -0.80 -8.24 -4.66
C ILE A 163 -1.86 -7.60 -5.58
N ASP A 164 -1.96 -8.02 -6.84
CA ASP A 164 -2.94 -7.49 -7.78
C ASP A 164 -4.37 -7.85 -7.38
N ALA A 165 -4.61 -9.08 -6.92
CA ALA A 165 -5.90 -9.48 -6.37
C ALA A 165 -6.30 -8.62 -5.16
N LEU A 166 -5.35 -8.34 -4.25
CA LEU A 166 -5.57 -7.44 -3.11
C LEU A 166 -5.86 -6.01 -3.55
N ARG A 167 -5.17 -5.49 -4.58
CA ARG A 167 -5.41 -4.15 -5.12
C ARG A 167 -6.81 -4.02 -5.69
N ILE A 168 -7.25 -5.00 -6.50
CA ILE A 168 -8.60 -5.01 -7.09
C ILE A 168 -9.67 -5.13 -6.00
N ALA A 169 -9.51 -6.07 -5.08
CA ALA A 169 -10.46 -6.27 -3.98
C ALA A 169 -10.58 -5.03 -3.10
N GLY A 170 -9.43 -4.43 -2.72
CA GLY A 170 -9.42 -3.22 -1.91
C GLY A 170 -10.02 -2.00 -2.63
N ALA A 171 -9.76 -1.84 -3.94
CA ALA A 171 -10.38 -0.79 -4.74
C ALA A 171 -11.92 -0.91 -4.77
N ILE A 172 -12.45 -2.13 -4.91
CA ILE A 172 -13.91 -2.40 -4.87
C ILE A 172 -14.48 -2.03 -3.49
N VAL A 173 -13.83 -2.45 -2.40
CA VAL A 173 -14.28 -2.13 -1.04
C VAL A 173 -14.32 -0.62 -0.79
N ILE A 174 -13.26 0.10 -1.19
CA ILE A 174 -13.21 1.56 -1.07
C ILE A 174 -14.31 2.23 -1.90
N ALA A 175 -14.55 1.77 -3.12
CA ALA A 175 -15.61 2.32 -3.96
C ALA A 175 -16.99 2.18 -3.29
N ILE A 176 -17.28 1.02 -2.70
CA ILE A 176 -18.53 0.77 -1.96
C ILE A 176 -18.64 1.67 -0.73
N LEU A 177 -17.54 1.83 0.02
CA LEU A 177 -17.51 2.68 1.22
C LEU A 177 -17.69 4.15 0.89
N LEU A 178 -17.02 4.66 -0.15
CA LEU A 178 -17.19 6.03 -0.64
C LEU A 178 -18.63 6.26 -1.12
N PHE A 179 -19.21 5.31 -1.85
CA PHE A 179 -20.61 5.38 -2.26
C PHE A 179 -21.55 5.45 -1.05
N THR A 180 -21.31 4.62 -0.04
CA THR A 180 -22.09 4.61 1.21
C THR A 180 -21.96 5.94 1.97
N ALA A 181 -20.74 6.47 2.06
CA ALA A 181 -20.47 7.78 2.68
C ALA A 181 -21.20 8.92 1.94
N ILE A 182 -21.21 8.90 0.60
CA ILE A 182 -21.96 9.86 -0.22
C ILE A 182 -23.45 9.77 0.08
N MET A 183 -24.04 8.58 0.03
CA MET A 183 -25.47 8.40 0.29
C MET A 183 -25.86 8.87 1.69
N LEU A 184 -25.07 8.49 2.71
CA LEU A 184 -25.33 8.91 4.08
C LEU A 184 -25.26 10.43 4.24
N MET A 185 -24.23 11.07 3.67
CA MET A 185 -24.08 12.53 3.68
C MET A 185 -25.26 13.22 2.99
N MET A 186 -25.72 12.70 1.84
CA MET A 186 -26.89 13.25 1.16
C MET A 186 -28.16 13.16 2.04
N VAL A 187 -28.35 12.04 2.74
CA VAL A 187 -29.49 11.84 3.64
C VAL A 187 -29.42 12.78 4.84
N VAL A 188 -28.24 12.96 5.43
CA VAL A 188 -28.04 13.80 6.63
C VAL A 188 -28.19 15.27 6.31
N VAL A 189 -27.55 15.77 5.25
CA VAL A 189 -27.74 17.17 4.82
C VAL A 189 -29.21 17.43 4.49
N SER A 190 -29.85 16.48 3.80
CA SER A 190 -31.29 16.53 3.53
C SER A 190 -32.16 16.57 4.77
N HIS A 191 -31.77 15.84 5.82
CA HIS A 191 -32.46 15.84 7.09
C HIS A 191 -32.29 17.18 7.79
N ASN A 192 -31.06 17.69 7.90
CA ASN A 192 -30.77 18.97 8.54
C ASN A 192 -31.50 20.13 7.86
N ILE A 193 -31.56 20.17 6.53
CA ILE A 193 -32.32 21.21 5.80
C ILE A 193 -33.80 21.23 6.23
N ARG A 194 -34.41 20.06 6.46
CA ARG A 194 -35.81 19.98 6.91
C ARG A 194 -35.96 20.36 8.38
N SER A 195 -35.05 19.88 9.23
CA SER A 195 -35.07 20.15 10.67
C SER A 195 -34.89 21.64 10.99
N PHE A 196 -34.15 22.37 10.14
CA PHE A 196 -33.92 23.82 10.27
C PHE A 196 -34.72 24.65 9.24
N GLY A 197 -35.81 24.09 8.68
CA GLY A 197 -36.58 24.73 7.62
C GLY A 197 -37.14 26.12 8.00
N SER A 198 -37.62 26.27 9.24
CA SER A 198 -38.12 27.55 9.76
C SER A 198 -37.02 28.63 9.86
N GLU A 199 -35.80 28.24 10.21
CA GLU A 199 -34.66 29.17 10.25
C GLU A 199 -34.27 29.63 8.83
N ILE A 200 -34.32 28.71 7.85
CA ILE A 200 -34.09 29.02 6.43
C ILE A 200 -35.15 29.99 5.90
N GLU A 201 -36.42 29.81 6.27
CA GLU A 201 -37.51 30.70 5.88
C GLU A 201 -37.30 32.13 6.40
N VAL A 202 -36.95 32.27 7.68
CA VAL A 202 -36.61 33.57 8.27
C VAL A 202 -35.42 34.22 7.54
N MET A 203 -34.37 33.46 7.23
CA MET A 203 -33.22 33.96 6.47
C MET A 203 -33.61 34.45 5.07
N ARG A 204 -34.57 33.79 4.41
CA ARG A 204 -35.09 34.23 3.11
C ARG A 204 -35.90 35.52 3.22
N LEU A 205 -36.74 35.64 4.26
CA LEU A 205 -37.57 36.84 4.48
C LEU A 205 -36.73 38.11 4.72
N VAL A 206 -35.54 37.97 5.33
CA VAL A 206 -34.59 39.08 5.50
C VAL A 206 -33.66 39.31 4.31
N GLY A 207 -33.88 38.60 3.18
CA GLY A 207 -33.13 38.80 1.93
C GLY A 207 -31.76 38.13 1.88
N ALA A 208 -31.50 37.09 2.69
CA ALA A 208 -30.22 36.39 2.64
C ALA A 208 -30.03 35.67 1.29
N GLY A 209 -28.88 35.90 0.64
CA GLY A 209 -28.54 35.24 -0.61
C GLY A 209 -28.42 33.72 -0.48
N SER A 210 -28.68 32.97 -1.56
CA SER A 210 -28.68 31.50 -1.54
C SER A 210 -27.37 30.88 -1.07
N TRP A 211 -26.23 31.56 -1.25
CA TRP A 211 -24.92 31.10 -0.77
C TRP A 211 -24.82 31.14 0.76
N TYR A 212 -25.35 32.20 1.38
CA TYR A 212 -25.35 32.36 2.84
C TYR A 212 -26.16 31.25 3.53
N ILE A 213 -27.27 30.83 2.93
CA ILE A 213 -28.13 29.75 3.44
C ILE A 213 -27.42 28.38 3.40
N ARG A 214 -26.46 28.18 2.47
CA ARG A 214 -25.79 26.88 2.28
C ARG A 214 -24.58 26.67 3.17
N TRP A 215 -23.87 27.75 3.53
CA TRP A 215 -22.63 27.67 4.30
C TRP A 215 -22.69 26.88 5.61
N PRO A 216 -23.76 26.97 6.44
CA PRO A 216 -23.85 26.18 7.66
C PRO A 216 -23.69 24.67 7.39
N PHE A 217 -24.34 24.15 6.35
CA PHE A 217 -24.28 22.71 6.01
C PHE A 217 -22.92 22.29 5.44
N VAL A 218 -22.23 23.19 4.73
CA VAL A 218 -20.87 22.93 4.24
C VAL A 218 -19.91 22.89 5.42
N ILE A 219 -20.01 23.84 6.35
CA ILE A 219 -19.19 23.89 7.57
C ILE A 219 -19.43 22.64 8.44
N ASP A 220 -20.68 22.19 8.60
CA ASP A 220 -21.01 20.94 9.30
C ASP A 220 -20.23 19.76 8.70
N SER A 221 -20.21 19.68 7.36
CA SER A 221 -19.54 18.61 6.61
C SER A 221 -18.02 18.66 6.73
N ILE A 222 -17.44 19.86 6.82
CA ILE A 222 -16.01 20.08 7.06
C ILE A 222 -15.65 19.62 8.48
N ILE A 223 -16.48 19.94 9.48
CA ILE A 223 -16.26 19.50 10.87
C ILE A 223 -16.29 17.97 10.95
N PHE A 224 -17.27 17.33 10.31
CA PHE A 224 -17.33 15.86 10.25
C PHE A 224 -16.10 15.25 9.56
N ALA A 225 -15.64 15.82 8.44
CA ALA A 225 -14.43 15.36 7.77
C ALA A 225 -13.19 15.48 8.68
N LEU A 226 -13.01 16.61 9.36
CA LEU A 226 -11.87 16.86 10.24
C LEU A 226 -11.82 15.88 11.43
N ILE A 227 -12.96 15.67 12.09
CA ILE A 227 -13.05 14.73 13.21
C ILE A 227 -12.78 13.31 12.71
N SER A 228 -13.39 12.93 11.58
CA SER A 228 -13.27 11.58 11.02
C SER A 228 -11.86 11.27 10.55
N SER A 229 -11.17 12.21 9.88
CA SER A 229 -9.80 12.03 9.41
C SER A 229 -8.83 11.91 10.58
N THR A 230 -9.06 12.66 11.65
CA THR A 230 -8.27 12.58 12.89
C THR A 230 -8.46 11.21 13.56
N ILE A 231 -9.70 10.75 13.72
CA ILE A 231 -10.00 9.43 14.30
C ILE A 231 -9.40 8.32 13.46
N ALA A 232 -9.55 8.38 12.13
CA ALA A 232 -9.01 7.40 11.21
C ALA A 232 -7.49 7.27 11.33
N THR A 233 -6.80 8.41 11.35
CA THR A 233 -5.33 8.47 11.45
C THR A 233 -4.84 7.98 12.82
N LEU A 234 -5.53 8.35 13.90
CA LEU A 234 -5.22 7.83 15.24
C LEU A 234 -5.42 6.31 15.28
N GLY A 235 -6.51 5.81 14.69
CA GLY A 235 -6.77 4.38 14.56
C GLY A 235 -5.65 3.66 13.79
N GLN A 236 -5.23 4.22 12.65
CA GLN A 236 -4.10 3.70 11.88
C GLN A 236 -2.80 3.69 12.70
N TYR A 237 -2.48 4.79 13.39
CA TYR A 237 -1.28 4.91 14.22
C TYR A 237 -1.24 3.83 15.31
N LEU A 238 -2.38 3.53 15.94
CA LEU A 238 -2.50 2.49 16.96
C LEU A 238 -2.44 1.07 16.38
N LEU A 239 -2.94 0.85 15.16
CA LEU A 239 -2.95 -0.46 14.51
C LEU A 239 -1.59 -0.84 13.91
N LEU A 240 -0.79 0.14 13.47
CA LEU A 240 0.48 -0.10 12.77
C LEU A 240 1.48 -0.99 13.53
N PRO A 241 1.72 -0.81 14.85
CA PRO A 241 2.59 -1.70 15.60
C PRO A 241 2.12 -3.16 15.60
N ALA A 242 0.80 -3.39 15.73
CA ALA A 242 0.22 -4.73 15.71
C ALA A 242 0.41 -5.40 14.34
N VAL A 243 0.23 -4.64 13.26
CA VAL A 243 0.48 -5.11 11.88
C VAL A 243 1.97 -5.40 11.68
N LYS A 244 2.87 -4.54 12.17
CA LYS A 244 4.32 -4.75 12.07
C LYS A 244 4.75 -6.03 12.80
N SER A 245 4.31 -6.24 14.03
CA SER A 245 4.61 -7.45 14.81
C SER A 245 4.10 -8.72 14.13
N PHE A 246 2.93 -8.67 13.49
CA PHE A 246 2.42 -9.79 12.70
C PHE A 246 3.27 -10.04 11.44
N SER A 247 3.71 -8.97 10.76
CA SER A 247 4.54 -9.07 9.55
C SER A 247 5.99 -9.49 9.81
N LEU A 248 6.56 -9.21 10.99
CA LEU A 248 7.96 -9.56 11.32
C LEU A 248 8.19 -11.08 11.31
N ASN A 249 7.15 -11.89 11.46
CA ASN A 249 7.25 -13.35 11.31
C ASN A 249 7.32 -13.83 9.85
N PHE A 250 6.96 -12.99 8.87
CA PHE A 250 6.92 -13.34 7.43
C PHE A 250 7.87 -12.52 6.56
N ILE A 251 8.16 -11.26 6.91
CA ILE A 251 8.83 -10.27 6.05
C ILE A 251 9.79 -9.40 6.88
N ALA A 252 10.66 -10.03 7.68
CA ALA A 252 11.59 -9.31 8.57
C ALA A 252 12.64 -8.44 7.85
N ALA A 253 12.81 -8.58 6.53
CA ALA A 253 13.93 -8.01 5.78
C ALA A 253 13.62 -6.69 5.03
N VAL A 254 12.35 -6.29 4.90
CA VAL A 254 11.97 -5.08 4.16
C VAL A 254 11.47 -4.04 5.15
N ASP A 255 12.13 -2.89 5.24
CA ASP A 255 11.55 -1.73 5.92
C ASP A 255 10.45 -1.13 5.04
N ILE A 256 9.24 -1.62 5.23
CA ILE A 256 8.08 -1.33 4.37
C ILE A 256 7.72 0.17 4.44
N ILE A 257 8.08 0.88 5.52
CA ILE A 257 7.67 2.27 5.78
C ILE A 257 8.87 3.07 6.32
N PRO A 258 9.61 3.80 5.47
CA PRO A 258 10.66 4.71 5.93
C PRO A 258 10.00 5.82 6.75
N ASN A 259 10.58 6.11 7.91
CA ASN A 259 10.12 7.12 8.87
C ASN A 259 8.60 7.10 9.10
N GLN A 260 8.13 6.12 9.88
CA GLN A 260 6.71 5.93 10.23
C GLN A 260 5.95 7.23 10.55
N ASN A 261 6.56 8.15 11.31
CA ASN A 261 5.92 9.41 11.70
C ASN A 261 5.71 10.37 10.53
N GLU A 262 6.70 10.49 9.63
CA GLU A 262 6.60 11.36 8.45
C GLU A 262 5.56 10.84 7.47
N TYR A 263 5.55 9.51 7.25
CA TYR A 263 4.57 8.86 6.40
C TYR A 263 3.13 9.05 6.90
N ILE A 264 2.90 8.84 8.20
CA ILE A 264 1.57 9.04 8.81
C ILE A 264 1.15 10.51 8.75
N LEU A 265 2.08 11.45 8.96
CA LEU A 265 1.79 12.88 8.87
C LEU A 265 1.38 13.28 7.44
N TYR A 266 2.08 12.77 6.43
CA TYR A 266 1.72 12.99 5.03
C TYR A 266 0.34 12.42 4.70
N LEU A 267 0.07 11.17 5.12
CA LEU A 267 -1.23 10.52 4.95
C LEU A 267 -2.36 11.28 5.65
N TYR A 268 -2.11 11.78 6.86
CA TYR A 268 -3.07 12.60 7.60
C TYR A 268 -3.42 13.86 6.81
N GLY A 269 -2.40 14.60 6.34
CA GLY A 269 -2.60 15.80 5.52
C GLY A 269 -3.39 15.51 4.25
N ALA A 270 -3.01 14.46 3.52
CA ALA A 270 -3.70 14.04 2.29
C ALA A 270 -5.16 13.66 2.57
N THR A 271 -5.42 12.88 3.62
CA THR A 271 -6.77 12.42 3.98
C THR A 271 -7.65 13.57 4.48
N LEU A 272 -7.07 14.52 5.21
CA LEU A 272 -7.77 15.71 5.68
C LEU A 272 -8.19 16.58 4.49
N VAL A 273 -7.26 16.90 3.58
CA VAL A 273 -7.56 17.69 2.38
C VAL A 273 -8.60 16.99 1.52
N PHE A 274 -8.40 15.70 1.24
CA PHE A 274 -9.36 14.89 0.48
C PHE A 274 -10.73 14.87 1.14
N GLY A 275 -10.79 14.57 2.44
CA GLY A 275 -12.03 14.48 3.21
C GLY A 275 -12.80 15.81 3.21
N VAL A 276 -12.11 16.93 3.44
CA VAL A 276 -12.72 18.27 3.42
C VAL A 276 -13.27 18.62 2.05
N VAL A 277 -12.51 18.39 0.98
CA VAL A 277 -12.96 18.64 -0.40
C VAL A 277 -14.15 17.75 -0.74
N PHE A 278 -14.02 16.45 -0.46
CA PHE A 278 -15.04 15.43 -0.74
C PHE A 278 -16.37 15.75 -0.05
N THR A 279 -16.38 15.98 1.27
CA THR A 279 -17.62 16.24 2.01
C THR A 279 -18.21 17.61 1.67
N SER A 280 -17.37 18.62 1.41
CA SER A 280 -17.84 19.95 0.99
C SER A 280 -18.55 19.88 -0.36
N LEU A 281 -17.99 19.15 -1.34
CA LEU A 281 -18.62 18.95 -2.65
C LEU A 281 -19.98 18.24 -2.53
N ILE A 282 -20.07 17.18 -1.72
CA ILE A 282 -21.33 16.46 -1.49
C ILE A 282 -22.37 17.38 -0.86
N SER A 283 -21.97 18.17 0.14
CA SER A 283 -22.86 19.12 0.82
C SER A 283 -23.36 20.22 -0.11
N LEU A 284 -22.49 20.74 -0.98
CA LEU A 284 -22.85 21.71 -2.01
C LEU A 284 -23.86 21.13 -3.01
N ILE A 285 -23.64 19.91 -3.49
CA ILE A 285 -24.57 19.23 -4.41
C ILE A 285 -25.93 18.99 -3.75
N ALA A 286 -25.93 18.49 -2.50
CA ALA A 286 -27.14 18.20 -1.76
C ALA A 286 -27.97 19.47 -1.49
N THR A 287 -27.31 20.57 -1.11
CA THR A 287 -27.99 21.85 -0.86
C THR A 287 -28.43 22.55 -2.15
N TRP A 288 -27.69 22.44 -3.25
CA TRP A 288 -28.07 23.04 -4.54
C TRP A 288 -29.41 22.53 -5.06
N ARG A 289 -29.67 21.22 -4.90
CA ARG A 289 -30.92 20.59 -5.33
C ARG A 289 -32.13 21.03 -4.50
N LYS A 290 -31.96 21.37 -3.22
CA LYS A 290 -33.07 21.59 -2.28
C LYS A 290 -33.34 23.05 -1.92
N VAL A 291 -32.33 23.91 -1.97
CA VAL A 291 -32.46 25.34 -1.61
C VAL A 291 -32.93 26.19 -2.81
N ARG A 292 -33.10 25.59 -4.00
CA ARG A 292 -33.58 26.27 -5.22
C ARG A 292 -35.11 26.38 -5.34
N ILE A 293 -35.85 25.80 -4.38
CA ILE A 293 -37.31 25.92 -4.22
C ILE A 293 -37.57 26.93 -3.12
#